data_AF-A0A6A7MFR3-F1
#
_entry.id   AF-A0A6A7MFR3-F1
#
_cell.length_a   1.000
_cell.length_b   1.000
_cell.length_c   1.000
_cell.angle_alpha   90.00
_cell.angle_beta   90.00
_cell.angle_gamma   90.00
#
_symmetry.space_group_name_H-M   'P 1'
#
loop_
_entity.id
_entity.type
_entity.pdbx_description
1 polymer ?
#
loop_
_entity_poly.entity_id
_entity_poly.type
_entity_poly.pdbx_seq_one_letter_code
_entity_poly.pdbx_strand_id
1 'polypeptide(L)'
;MSIADATNPNLLLCYEMNGTPLPQVHGFPLRLIAPGWYGIANVKWLARIEVRDTRYEGRFMGRDYVTLREEQIGGQKLAVETSVGRTLLASAPARVTRHDGRYRIVGAAWGDPIARVEMRIDDGPWLSAAIDRSEEAEFAWKIWAQDWNGPLPGEHGITSRAIDTAGRIQPAMNDPSIANKRTYWESNGQVTRRVRIG
;
A
#
# COMPACT_ATOMS: atom_id res chain seq x y z
N MET A 1 -5.39 5.76 -15.88
CA MET A 1 -5.34 7.20 -15.57
C MET A 1 -6.26 7.90 -16.57
N SER A 2 -7.25 8.62 -16.07
CA SER A 2 -8.14 9.46 -16.89
C SER A 2 -7.49 10.82 -17.17
N ILE A 3 -8.11 11.66 -18.01
CA ILE A 3 -7.66 13.06 -18.20
C ILE A 3 -7.72 13.84 -16.88
N ALA A 4 -8.78 13.66 -16.09
CA ALA A 4 -8.92 14.32 -14.79
C ALA A 4 -7.81 13.93 -13.80
N ASP A 5 -7.36 12.67 -13.85
CA ASP A 5 -6.19 12.24 -13.06
C ASP A 5 -4.89 12.85 -13.59
N ALA A 6 -4.73 12.94 -14.91
CA ALA A 6 -3.52 13.43 -15.56
C ALA A 6 -3.32 14.94 -15.40
N THR A 7 -4.40 15.71 -15.18
CA THR A 7 -4.35 17.15 -14.90
C THR A 7 -4.18 17.47 -13.41
N ASN A 8 -4.05 16.46 -12.55
CA ASN A 8 -3.79 16.68 -11.13
C ASN A 8 -2.38 17.27 -10.93
N PRO A 9 -2.23 18.41 -10.21
CA PRO A 9 -0.96 19.12 -10.07
C PRO A 9 0.11 18.34 -9.30
N ASN A 10 -0.25 17.26 -8.60
CA ASN A 10 0.69 16.43 -7.86
C ASN A 10 1.45 15.42 -8.74
N LEU A 11 1.08 15.26 -10.03
CA LEU A 11 1.85 14.42 -10.95
C LEU A 11 3.15 15.13 -11.35
N LEU A 12 4.24 14.38 -11.40
CA LEU A 12 5.57 14.92 -11.64
C LEU A 12 6.26 14.21 -12.81
N LEU A 13 6.90 15.00 -13.66
CA LEU A 13 7.96 14.52 -14.54
C LEU A 13 9.29 14.74 -13.82
N CYS A 14 9.82 13.68 -13.22
CA CYS A 14 11.02 13.74 -12.40
C CYS A 14 12.26 13.45 -13.22
N TYR A 15 13.29 14.27 -13.07
CA TYR A 15 14.66 14.05 -13.57
C TYR A 15 15.69 13.88 -12.43
N GLU A 16 15.26 14.10 -11.19
CA GLU A 16 16.06 13.92 -9.97
C GLU A 16 15.35 13.02 -8.94
N MET A 17 16.16 12.43 -8.06
CA MET A 17 15.72 11.69 -6.88
C MET A 17 16.69 11.99 -5.73
N ASN A 18 16.13 12.39 -4.58
CA ASN A 18 16.90 12.71 -3.36
C ASN A 18 18.02 13.75 -3.60
N GLY A 19 17.73 14.80 -4.36
CA GLY A 19 18.67 15.89 -4.65
C GLY A 19 19.80 15.54 -5.63
N THR A 20 19.71 14.40 -6.31
CA THR A 20 20.69 13.97 -7.32
C THR A 20 19.98 13.58 -8.62
N PRO A 21 20.66 13.64 -9.79
CA PRO A 21 20.10 13.13 -11.04
C PRO A 21 19.61 11.69 -10.89
N LEU A 22 18.52 11.34 -11.58
CA LEU A 22 17.95 10.00 -11.50
C LEU A 22 19.01 8.93 -11.80
N PRO A 23 19.13 7.88 -10.96
CA PRO A 23 19.86 6.68 -11.35
C PRO A 23 19.21 6.00 -12.55
N GLN A 24 20.01 5.35 -13.41
CA GLN A 24 19.51 4.67 -14.60
C GLN A 24 18.42 3.64 -14.28
N VAL A 25 18.60 2.86 -13.21
CA VAL A 25 17.62 1.86 -12.74
C VAL A 25 16.30 2.47 -12.28
N HIS A 26 16.30 3.76 -11.93
CA HIS A 26 15.13 4.51 -11.48
C HIS A 26 14.50 5.38 -12.57
N GLY A 27 15.02 5.35 -13.81
CA GLY A 27 14.32 5.93 -14.95
C GLY A 27 14.99 7.12 -15.61
N PHE A 28 16.30 7.34 -15.41
CA PHE A 28 17.04 8.38 -16.12
C PHE A 28 16.79 8.35 -17.65
N PRO A 29 16.62 9.50 -18.34
CA PRO A 29 16.74 10.86 -17.79
C PRO A 29 15.45 11.38 -17.17
N LEU A 30 14.30 10.74 -17.45
CA LEU A 30 12.99 11.26 -17.07
C LEU A 30 12.05 10.11 -16.74
N ARG A 31 11.28 10.28 -15.67
CA ARG A 31 10.20 9.36 -15.31
C ARG A 31 8.93 10.11 -14.92
N LEU A 32 7.79 9.43 -15.05
CA LEU A 32 6.55 9.85 -14.41
C LEU A 32 6.55 9.37 -12.95
N ILE A 33 6.18 10.27 -12.04
CA ILE A 33 5.74 9.95 -10.68
C ILE A 33 4.29 10.40 -10.55
N ALA A 34 3.41 9.46 -10.19
CA ALA A 34 1.99 9.68 -9.95
C ALA A 34 1.70 9.34 -8.48
N PRO A 35 1.81 10.32 -7.55
CA PRO A 35 1.60 10.06 -6.13
C PRO A 35 0.21 9.49 -5.84
N GLY A 36 0.14 8.52 -4.93
CA GLY A 36 -1.09 7.80 -4.62
C GLY A 36 -1.52 6.77 -5.67
N TRP A 37 -0.69 6.47 -6.67
CA TRP A 37 -0.88 5.37 -7.60
C TRP A 37 0.10 4.22 -7.35
N TYR A 38 -0.32 3.00 -7.66
CA TYR A 38 0.60 1.87 -7.68
C TYR A 38 1.77 2.11 -8.64
N GLY A 39 2.91 1.47 -8.35
CA GLY A 39 4.17 1.65 -9.07
C GLY A 39 4.08 1.48 -10.59
N ILE A 40 3.10 0.71 -11.09
CA ILE A 40 2.87 0.51 -12.52
C ILE A 40 2.56 1.82 -13.27
N ALA A 41 1.89 2.78 -12.63
CA ALA A 41 1.63 4.09 -13.23
C ALA A 41 2.89 4.99 -13.29
N ASN A 42 3.94 4.65 -12.54
CA ASN A 42 5.14 5.47 -12.37
C ASN A 42 6.20 5.10 -13.44
N VAL A 43 5.86 5.36 -14.71
CA VAL A 43 6.63 4.97 -15.90
C VAL A 43 8.07 5.51 -15.84
N LYS A 44 9.03 4.60 -15.91
CA LYS A 44 10.47 4.91 -16.03
C LYS A 44 10.88 5.05 -17.49
N TRP A 45 11.96 5.79 -17.76
CA TRP A 45 12.50 5.99 -19.12
C TRP A 45 11.45 6.57 -20.08
N LEU A 46 10.80 7.64 -19.63
CA LEU A 46 9.66 8.22 -20.32
C LEU A 46 10.09 8.77 -21.68
N ALA A 47 9.54 8.19 -22.76
CA ALA A 47 9.85 8.57 -24.14
C ALA A 47 8.71 9.30 -24.85
N ARG A 48 7.45 9.03 -24.46
CA ARG A 48 6.26 9.60 -25.10
C ARG A 48 5.11 9.72 -24.10
N ILE A 49 4.35 10.81 -24.21
CA ILE A 49 3.04 10.98 -23.59
C ILE A 49 2.04 11.10 -24.74
N GLU A 50 0.95 10.33 -24.69
CA GLU A 50 -0.05 10.24 -25.73
C GLU A 50 -1.44 10.36 -25.09
N VAL A 51 -2.24 11.30 -25.59
CA VAL A 51 -3.64 11.43 -25.19
C VAL A 51 -4.49 10.61 -26.13
N ARG A 52 -5.40 9.80 -25.57
CA ARG A 52 -6.29 8.91 -26.31
C ARG A 52 -7.73 9.13 -25.87
N ASP A 53 -8.66 8.97 -26.79
CA ASP A 53 -10.11 8.96 -26.56
C ASP A 53 -10.61 7.64 -25.96
N THR A 54 -9.75 6.61 -25.96
CA THR A 54 -10.02 5.26 -25.50
C THR A 54 -9.00 4.83 -24.45
N ARG A 55 -9.40 3.84 -23.63
CA ARG A 55 -8.49 3.23 -22.65
C ARG A 55 -7.28 2.62 -23.35
N TYR A 56 -6.09 2.85 -22.79
CA TYR A 56 -4.87 2.19 -23.27
C TYR A 56 -4.86 0.71 -22.90
N GLU A 57 -4.87 -0.16 -23.90
CA GLU A 57 -4.92 -1.63 -23.74
C GLU A 57 -3.57 -2.32 -24.02
N GLY A 58 -2.45 -1.65 -23.73
CA GLY A 58 -1.15 -2.30 -23.80
C GLY A 58 -1.04 -3.47 -22.82
N ARG A 59 -0.15 -4.42 -23.09
CA ARG A 59 0.06 -5.65 -22.30
C ARG A 59 0.00 -5.43 -20.78
N PHE A 60 0.73 -4.44 -20.27
CA PHE A 60 0.78 -4.19 -18.83
C PHE A 60 -0.56 -3.71 -18.27
N MET A 61 -1.21 -2.72 -18.90
CA MET A 61 -2.44 -2.13 -18.37
C MET A 61 -3.69 -2.97 -18.66
N GLY A 62 -3.69 -3.69 -19.79
CA GLY A 62 -4.82 -4.48 -20.26
C GLY A 62 -4.77 -5.96 -19.91
N ARG A 63 -3.63 -6.50 -19.45
CA ARG A 63 -3.49 -7.94 -19.15
C ARG A 63 -2.72 -8.24 -17.87
N ASP A 64 -1.55 -7.65 -17.69
CA ASP A 64 -0.65 -8.09 -16.61
C ASP A 64 -1.02 -7.47 -15.25
N TYR A 65 -1.45 -6.20 -15.21
CA TYR A 65 -1.82 -5.45 -14.00
C TYR A 65 -3.33 -5.22 -13.94
N VAL A 66 -4.08 -6.31 -13.89
CA VAL A 66 -5.54 -6.30 -13.71
C VAL A 66 -5.95 -7.01 -12.43
N THR A 67 -6.96 -6.47 -11.77
CA THR A 67 -7.61 -7.07 -10.62
C THR A 67 -8.88 -7.78 -11.05
N LEU A 68 -8.95 -9.10 -10.80
CA LEU A 68 -10.14 -9.93 -11.02
C LEU A 68 -10.81 -10.22 -9.68
N ARG A 69 -12.09 -9.85 -9.56
CA ARG A 69 -12.90 -10.05 -8.35
C ARG A 69 -14.29 -10.55 -8.70
N GLU A 70 -14.86 -11.42 -7.89
CA GLU A 70 -16.28 -11.74 -7.94
C GLU A 70 -17.08 -10.70 -7.14
N GLU A 71 -18.03 -10.04 -7.80
CA GLU A 71 -18.88 -8.98 -7.23
C GLU A 71 -20.36 -9.32 -7.45
N GLN A 72 -21.22 -8.85 -6.53
CA GLN A 72 -22.67 -9.02 -6.63
C GLN A 72 -23.28 -7.81 -7.34
N ILE A 73 -23.72 -7.99 -8.57
CA ILE A 73 -24.30 -6.92 -9.40
C ILE A 73 -25.69 -7.36 -9.83
N GLY A 74 -26.72 -6.58 -9.46
CA GLY A 74 -28.11 -6.90 -9.80
C GLY A 74 -28.59 -8.26 -9.27
N GLY A 75 -28.05 -8.72 -8.14
CA GLY A 75 -28.38 -10.02 -7.54
C GLY A 75 -27.62 -11.21 -8.14
N GLN A 76 -26.78 -11.01 -9.15
CA GLN A 76 -25.96 -12.06 -9.77
C GLN A 76 -24.48 -11.92 -9.36
N LYS A 77 -23.78 -13.06 -9.30
CA LYS A 77 -22.33 -13.12 -9.12
C LYS A 77 -21.65 -12.94 -10.47
N LEU A 78 -20.90 -11.85 -10.64
CA LEU A 78 -20.17 -11.56 -11.87
C LEU A 78 -18.67 -11.43 -11.58
N ALA A 79 -17.84 -11.90 -12.51
CA ALA A 79 -16.41 -11.63 -12.50
C ALA A 79 -16.18 -10.23 -13.09
N VAL A 80 -15.60 -9.34 -12.30
CA VAL A 80 -15.26 -7.97 -12.68
C VAL A 80 -13.74 -7.87 -12.81
N GLU A 81 -13.30 -7.38 -13.97
CA GLU A 81 -11.91 -7.05 -14.23
C GLU A 81 -11.71 -5.53 -14.19
N THR A 82 -10.70 -5.08 -13.46
CA THR A 82 -10.33 -3.66 -13.37
C THR A 82 -8.82 -3.51 -13.55
N SER A 83 -8.36 -2.36 -14.05
CA SER A 83 -6.91 -2.08 -14.07
C SER A 83 -6.44 -1.70 -12.68
N VAL A 84 -5.25 -2.15 -12.29
CA VAL A 84 -4.59 -1.66 -11.08
C VAL A 84 -4.43 -0.16 -11.17
N GLY A 85 -4.95 0.55 -10.16
CA GLY A 85 -5.08 2.00 -10.20
C GLY A 85 -4.39 2.69 -9.03
N ARG A 86 -5.19 3.41 -8.26
CA ARG A 86 -4.75 4.14 -7.07
C ARG A 86 -4.34 3.16 -5.96
N THR A 87 -3.35 3.55 -5.18
CA THR A 87 -2.92 2.79 -4.01
C THR A 87 -4.05 2.67 -3.00
N LEU A 88 -4.20 1.50 -2.39
CA LEU A 88 -5.23 1.24 -1.39
C LEU A 88 -4.67 1.44 0.02
N LEU A 89 -5.54 1.83 0.95
CA LEU A 89 -5.27 1.92 2.38
C LEU A 89 -4.71 0.60 2.91
N ALA A 90 -3.51 0.64 3.48
CA ALA A 90 -2.84 -0.53 4.04
C ALA A 90 -1.88 -0.18 5.18
N SER A 91 -1.66 -1.14 6.08
CA SER A 91 -0.61 -1.18 7.07
C SER A 91 -0.07 -2.61 7.17
N ALA A 92 1.24 -2.74 7.33
CA ALA A 92 1.89 -4.02 7.56
C ALA A 92 3.01 -3.89 8.61
N PRO A 93 3.17 -4.89 9.51
CA PRO A 93 4.37 -4.99 10.34
C PRO A 93 5.58 -5.31 9.45
N ALA A 94 6.64 -4.53 9.59
CA ALA A 94 7.86 -4.70 8.80
C ALA A 94 8.89 -5.57 9.53
N ARG A 95 9.14 -5.27 10.81
CA ARG A 95 10.15 -5.97 11.62
C ARG A 95 9.85 -5.93 13.11
N VAL A 96 10.50 -6.84 13.83
CA VAL A 96 10.63 -6.78 15.29
C VAL A 96 12.12 -6.67 15.59
N THR A 97 12.50 -5.67 16.37
CA THR A 97 13.88 -5.41 16.79
C THR A 97 14.03 -5.66 18.28
N ARG A 98 15.19 -6.14 18.71
CA ARG A 98 15.53 -6.36 20.12
C ARG A 98 16.74 -5.51 20.50
N HIS A 99 16.63 -4.72 21.56
CA HIS A 99 17.73 -3.94 22.12
C HIS A 99 17.66 -3.99 23.66
N ASP A 100 18.73 -4.43 24.32
CA ASP A 100 18.80 -4.62 25.78
C ASP A 100 17.62 -5.40 26.38
N GLY A 101 17.20 -6.48 25.70
CA GLY A 101 16.07 -7.29 26.15
C GLY A 101 14.68 -6.66 25.93
N ARG A 102 14.59 -5.44 25.41
CA ARG A 102 13.33 -4.81 25.00
C ARG A 102 13.04 -5.10 23.53
N TYR A 103 11.81 -5.49 23.24
CA TYR A 103 11.35 -5.73 21.88
C TYR A 103 10.55 -4.53 21.38
N ARG A 104 10.72 -4.20 20.11
CA ARG A 104 9.98 -3.13 19.45
C ARG A 104 9.47 -3.64 18.12
N ILE A 105 8.17 -3.47 17.90
CA ILE A 105 7.50 -3.79 16.65
C ILE A 105 7.49 -2.52 15.80
N VAL A 106 7.90 -2.62 14.55
CA VAL A 106 7.95 -1.51 13.60
C VAL A 106 7.20 -1.92 12.34
N GLY A 107 6.39 -1.02 11.81
CA GLY A 107 5.74 -1.20 10.52
C GLY A 107 5.53 0.11 9.77
N ALA A 108 4.81 0.00 8.66
CA ALA A 108 4.47 1.14 7.81
C ALA A 108 2.99 1.08 7.45
N ALA A 109 2.39 2.25 7.30
CA ALA A 109 1.05 2.45 6.77
C ALA A 109 1.08 3.42 5.58
N TRP A 110 0.24 3.22 4.59
CA TRP A 110 0.22 4.01 3.36
C TRP A 110 -1.14 3.92 2.66
N GLY A 111 -1.27 4.63 1.53
CA GLY A 111 -2.49 4.72 0.75
C GLY A 111 -3.20 6.02 1.04
N ASP A 112 -4.46 5.94 1.48
CA ASP A 112 -5.26 7.11 1.84
C ASP A 112 -4.74 7.83 3.10
N PRO A 113 -5.13 9.10 3.36
CA PRO A 113 -4.68 9.86 4.52
C PRO A 113 -4.92 9.11 5.84
N ILE A 114 -3.83 8.75 6.53
CA ILE A 114 -3.86 7.88 7.70
C ILE A 114 -4.24 8.68 8.95
N ALA A 115 -5.34 8.31 9.61
CA ALA A 115 -5.72 8.85 10.91
C ALA A 115 -5.00 8.11 12.05
N ARG A 116 -5.03 6.78 12.03
CA ARG A 116 -4.33 5.94 13.01
C ARG A 116 -3.98 4.56 12.47
N VAL A 117 -3.09 3.89 13.17
CA VAL A 117 -2.78 2.47 12.97
C VAL A 117 -3.13 1.72 14.24
N GLU A 118 -3.76 0.57 14.07
CA GLU A 118 -3.99 -0.37 15.16
C GLU A 118 -3.21 -1.66 14.88
N MET A 119 -2.69 -2.29 15.92
CA MET A 119 -2.00 -3.57 15.85
C MET A 119 -2.56 -4.57 16.86
N ARG A 120 -2.42 -5.85 16.54
CA ARG A 120 -2.80 -6.97 17.39
C ARG A 120 -1.65 -7.96 17.43
N ILE A 121 -1.38 -8.48 18.62
CA ILE A 121 -0.46 -9.59 18.84
C ILE A 121 -1.32 -10.81 19.18
N ASP A 122 -1.10 -11.89 18.44
CA ASP A 122 -1.86 -13.14 18.52
C ASP A 122 -3.38 -12.86 18.48
N ASP A 123 -4.11 -13.39 19.47
CA ASP A 123 -5.55 -13.21 19.63
C ASP A 123 -5.90 -12.11 20.64
N GLY A 124 -4.94 -11.25 20.98
CA GLY A 124 -5.13 -10.14 21.91
C GLY A 124 -6.04 -9.03 21.38
N PRO A 125 -6.28 -7.97 22.18
CA PRO A 125 -7.03 -6.81 21.73
C PRO A 125 -6.26 -6.02 20.66
N TRP A 126 -6.99 -5.24 19.87
CA TRP A 126 -6.37 -4.20 19.03
C TRP A 126 -5.84 -3.08 19.91
N LEU A 127 -4.59 -2.69 19.69
CA LEU A 127 -3.89 -1.63 20.39
C LEU A 127 -3.53 -0.52 19.39
N SER A 128 -3.65 0.73 19.80
CA SER A 128 -3.18 1.86 18.98
C SER A 128 -1.66 1.82 18.87
N ALA A 129 -1.13 1.90 17.66
CA ALA A 129 0.31 2.00 17.40
C ALA A 129 0.73 3.47 17.27
N ALA A 130 1.88 3.83 17.81
CA ALA A 130 2.40 5.20 17.72
C ALA A 130 2.97 5.44 16.31
N ILE A 131 2.34 6.33 15.55
CA ILE A 131 2.86 6.82 14.27
C ILE A 131 4.00 7.81 14.56
N ASP A 132 5.13 7.63 13.88
CA ASP A 132 6.20 8.61 13.84
C ASP A 132 5.75 9.82 13.01
N ARG A 133 5.80 10.99 13.67
CA ARG A 133 5.32 12.29 13.15
C ARG A 133 6.47 13.26 12.94
N SER A 134 7.72 12.81 13.08
CA SER A 134 8.91 13.65 12.88
C SER A 134 9.07 14.13 11.44
N GLU A 135 8.60 13.32 10.47
CA GLU A 135 8.55 13.67 9.05
C GLU A 135 7.13 13.44 8.51
N GLU A 136 6.51 14.49 7.97
CA GLU A 136 5.21 14.39 7.34
C GLU A 136 5.26 14.84 5.87
N ALA A 137 4.92 13.91 4.99
CA ALA A 137 4.51 14.21 3.62
C ALA A 137 3.17 13.54 3.32
N GLU A 138 2.38 14.13 2.43
CA GLU A 138 1.02 13.68 2.09
C GLU A 138 1.01 12.26 1.49
N PHE A 139 1.92 12.00 0.55
CA PHE A 139 1.96 10.74 -0.20
C PHE A 139 3.02 9.75 0.30
N ALA A 140 3.79 10.13 1.34
CA ALA A 140 4.77 9.22 1.94
C ALA A 140 4.06 8.26 2.90
N TRP A 141 4.64 7.07 3.05
CA TRP A 141 4.22 6.16 4.10
C TRP A 141 4.36 6.82 5.49
N LYS A 142 3.61 6.31 6.45
CA LYS A 142 3.74 6.64 7.87
C LYS A 142 4.39 5.45 8.56
N ILE A 143 5.56 5.67 9.15
CA ILE A 143 6.20 4.66 10.00
C ILE A 143 5.47 4.65 11.33
N TRP A 144 5.23 3.46 11.88
CA TRP A 144 4.69 3.31 13.22
C TRP A 144 5.52 2.31 14.01
N ALA A 145 5.51 2.47 15.33
CA ALA A 145 6.18 1.56 16.22
C ALA A 145 5.42 1.38 17.54
N GLN A 146 5.64 0.22 18.15
CA GLN A 146 5.09 -0.12 19.46
C GLN A 146 6.14 -0.90 20.26
N ASP A 147 6.36 -0.48 21.50
CA ASP A 147 7.18 -1.25 22.43
C ASP A 147 6.41 -2.49 22.88
N TRP A 148 7.09 -3.62 22.85
CA TRP A 148 6.58 -4.93 23.23
C TRP A 148 7.34 -5.41 24.46
N ASN A 149 6.78 -5.11 25.62
CA ASN A 149 7.40 -5.38 26.90
C ASN A 149 7.15 -6.82 27.33
N GLY A 150 8.23 -7.56 27.60
CA GLY A 150 8.18 -8.92 28.14
C GLY A 150 7.42 -9.93 27.26
N PRO A 151 7.70 -10.04 25.94
CA PRO A 151 7.11 -11.10 25.14
C PRO A 151 7.47 -12.47 25.71
N LEU A 152 6.50 -13.38 25.71
CA LEU A 152 6.77 -14.77 26.04
C LEU A 152 7.70 -15.39 24.97
N PRO A 153 8.59 -16.33 25.33
CA PRO A 153 9.29 -17.12 24.34
C PRO A 153 8.30 -17.93 23.50
N GLY A 154 8.52 -18.00 22.19
CA GLY A 154 7.63 -18.72 21.28
C GLY A 154 7.40 -18.02 19.95
N GLU A 155 6.47 -18.58 19.18
CA GLU A 155 6.00 -17.98 17.94
C GLU A 155 4.82 -17.06 18.22
N HIS A 156 4.84 -15.87 17.60
CA HIS A 156 3.80 -14.87 17.71
C HIS A 156 3.38 -14.36 16.34
N GLY A 157 2.09 -14.14 16.17
CA GLY A 157 1.50 -13.44 15.03
C GLY A 157 1.31 -11.97 15.35
N ILE A 158 1.79 -11.09 14.48
CA ILE A 158 1.56 -9.64 14.59
C ILE A 158 0.76 -9.20 13.38
N THR A 159 -0.42 -8.64 13.60
CA THR A 159 -1.27 -8.06 12.55
C THR A 159 -1.36 -6.56 12.77
N SER A 160 -1.38 -5.76 11.70
CA SER A 160 -1.71 -4.34 11.77
C SER A 160 -2.79 -3.97 10.79
N ARG A 161 -3.54 -2.90 11.08
CA ARG A 161 -4.50 -2.30 10.17
C ARG A 161 -4.39 -0.78 10.17
N ALA A 162 -4.48 -0.17 8.99
CA ALA A 162 -4.61 1.27 8.85
C ALA A 162 -6.08 1.71 8.92
N ILE A 163 -6.30 2.91 9.47
CA ILE A 163 -7.60 3.58 9.50
C ILE A 163 -7.39 4.99 8.98
N ASP A 164 -8.14 5.35 7.95
CA ASP A 164 -8.00 6.66 7.30
C ASP A 164 -8.82 7.75 8.01
N THR A 165 -8.66 9.00 7.55
CA THR A 165 -9.39 10.16 8.07
C THR A 165 -10.88 10.15 7.78
N ALA A 166 -11.36 9.31 6.85
CA ALA A 166 -12.78 9.10 6.58
C ALA A 166 -13.38 7.96 7.44
N GLY A 167 -12.58 7.32 8.30
CA GLY A 167 -13.01 6.21 9.15
C GLY A 167 -13.04 4.86 8.44
N ARG A 168 -12.57 4.75 7.20
CA ARG A 168 -12.41 3.47 6.49
C ARG A 168 -11.29 2.68 7.13
N ILE A 169 -11.52 1.39 7.29
CA ILE A 169 -10.58 0.45 7.89
C ILE A 169 -10.03 -0.45 6.79
N GLN A 170 -8.72 -0.70 6.81
CA GLN A 170 -8.09 -1.70 5.95
C GLN A 170 -8.84 -3.04 6.06
N PRO A 171 -9.22 -3.68 4.94
CA PRO A 171 -10.09 -4.86 4.95
C PRO A 171 -9.41 -6.05 5.60
N ALA A 172 -10.18 -6.82 6.37
CA ALA A 172 -9.73 -8.13 6.86
C ALA A 172 -9.60 -9.13 5.71
N MET A 173 -8.86 -10.23 5.90
CA MET A 173 -8.69 -11.24 4.85
C MET A 173 -10.00 -11.94 4.45
N ASN A 174 -11.00 -11.96 5.32
CA ASN A 174 -12.34 -12.49 5.07
C ASN A 174 -13.33 -11.45 4.52
N ASP A 175 -12.91 -10.20 4.34
CA ASP A 175 -13.73 -9.18 3.69
C ASP A 175 -14.00 -9.61 2.24
N PRO A 176 -15.23 -9.51 1.71
CA PRO A 176 -15.55 -9.92 0.35
C PRO A 176 -14.65 -9.26 -0.72
N SER A 177 -14.21 -8.01 -0.50
CA SER A 177 -13.32 -7.31 -1.44
C SER A 177 -11.93 -7.97 -1.58
N ILE A 178 -11.53 -8.75 -0.57
CA ILE A 178 -10.28 -9.52 -0.52
C ILE A 178 -10.54 -11.00 -0.81
N ALA A 179 -11.47 -11.62 -0.10
CA ALA A 179 -11.74 -13.06 -0.19
C ALA A 179 -12.20 -13.51 -1.58
N ASN A 180 -12.91 -12.64 -2.32
CA ASN A 180 -13.40 -12.94 -3.66
C ASN A 180 -12.45 -12.49 -4.78
N LYS A 181 -11.28 -11.93 -4.42
CA LYS A 181 -10.28 -11.48 -5.39
C LYS A 181 -9.35 -12.64 -5.74
N ARG A 182 -9.14 -12.86 -7.04
CA ARG A 182 -8.33 -13.98 -7.56
C ARG A 182 -6.88 -13.60 -7.86
N THR A 183 -6.65 -12.33 -8.18
CA THR A 183 -5.34 -11.81 -8.57
C THR A 183 -4.56 -11.26 -7.37
N TYR A 184 -3.23 -11.25 -7.48
CA TYR A 184 -2.34 -10.77 -6.44
C TYR A 184 -2.40 -9.24 -6.25
N TRP A 185 -2.64 -8.48 -7.32
CA TRP A 185 -2.56 -7.02 -7.27
C TRP A 185 -3.54 -6.40 -6.29
N GLU A 186 -3.21 -5.20 -5.81
CA GLU A 186 -4.05 -4.46 -4.88
C GLU A 186 -4.35 -5.25 -3.59
N SER A 187 -3.39 -6.04 -3.11
CA SER A 187 -3.51 -6.82 -1.88
C SER A 187 -3.30 -5.94 -0.66
N ASN A 188 -4.38 -5.29 -0.22
CA ASN A 188 -4.40 -4.47 0.99
C ASN A 188 -5.09 -5.17 2.17
N GLY A 189 -5.30 -6.49 2.12
CA GLY A 189 -5.83 -7.23 3.26
C GLY A 189 -4.92 -7.11 4.49
N GLN A 190 -5.50 -7.22 5.69
CA GLN A 190 -4.74 -7.25 6.94
C GLN A 190 -3.80 -8.48 6.98
N VAL A 191 -2.49 -8.23 6.84
CA VAL A 191 -1.46 -9.29 6.84
C VAL A 191 -0.90 -9.52 8.24
N THR A 192 -0.62 -10.78 8.55
CA THR A 192 0.02 -11.20 9.81
C THR A 192 1.47 -11.59 9.57
N ARG A 193 2.39 -10.90 10.25
CA ARG A 193 3.81 -11.28 10.30
C ARG A 193 4.02 -12.24 11.45
N ARG A 194 4.62 -13.40 11.16
CA ARG A 194 5.04 -14.35 12.21
C ARG A 194 6.47 -14.07 12.63
N VAL A 195 6.71 -14.08 13.94
CA VAL A 195 8.03 -13.89 14.54
C VAL A 195 8.26 -14.92 15.63
N ARG A 196 9.53 -15.29 15.85
CA ARG A 196 9.93 -16.14 16.96
C ARG A 196 10.72 -15.33 17.97
N ILE A 197 10.28 -15.38 19.23
CA ILE A 197 10.94 -14.79 20.39
C ILE A 197 11.66 -15.94 21.10
N GLY A 198 12.95 -15.75 21.35
CA GLY A 198 13.80 -16.68 22.10
C GLY A 198 14.32 -16.06 23.39
#